data_AF-A0A7Z3GZ91-F1
#
_entry.id   AF-A0A7Z3GZ91-F1
#
_cell.length_a   1.000
_cell.length_b   1.000
_cell.length_c   1.000
_cell.angle_alpha   90.00
_cell.angle_beta   90.00
_cell.angle_gamma   90.00
#
_symmetry.space_group_name_H-M   'P 1'
#
loop_
_entity.id
_entity.type
_entity.pdbx_description
1 polymer ?
#
loop_
_entity_poly.entity_id
_entity_poly.type
_entity_poly.pdbx_seq_one_letter_code
_entity_poly.pdbx_strand_id
1 'polypeptide(L)'
;MIKIAIPTLVLLLCLQGCAEMPAYSNVKSGEPSDESRYTVIETDTYAGRPQRSWGDGEPNLNIIRINDKKVGNIPFSTYYYKNDSPQRAVLIPGKYTIQLEYNLPLHFLFADLEFEGKPGQKIIARSQYVGLNRLEVWLEDAATGEVVGKRVH
;
A
#
# COMPACT_ATOMS: atom_id res chain seq x y z
N MET A 1 39.49 24.40 -27.40
CA MET A 1 38.49 23.48 -27.96
C MET A 1 38.57 22.14 -27.23
N ILE A 2 37.75 21.91 -26.20
CA ILE A 2 37.20 20.58 -25.89
C ILE A 2 35.76 20.85 -25.41
N LYS A 3 34.83 20.40 -26.23
CA LYS A 3 33.39 20.58 -26.12
C LYS A 3 32.81 19.44 -25.30
N ILE A 4 31.91 19.79 -24.37
CA ILE A 4 30.65 19.09 -24.07
C ILE A 4 30.81 17.57 -23.81
N ALA A 5 31.22 17.18 -22.60
CA ALA A 5 31.14 15.79 -22.16
C ALA A 5 30.63 15.63 -20.72
N ILE A 6 30.03 16.68 -20.14
CA ILE A 6 29.57 16.69 -18.74
C ILE A 6 28.04 16.77 -18.56
N PRO A 7 27.20 17.26 -19.51
CA PRO A 7 25.77 17.40 -19.18
C PRO A 7 24.99 16.08 -19.22
N THR A 8 25.53 15.00 -19.79
CA THR A 8 24.79 13.75 -19.99
C THR A 8 24.67 12.89 -18.74
N LEU A 9 25.65 12.94 -17.82
CA LEU A 9 25.63 12.09 -16.62
C LEU A 9 24.65 12.60 -15.54
N VAL A 10 24.48 13.92 -15.44
CA VAL A 10 23.56 14.54 -14.47
C VAL A 10 22.10 14.40 -14.91
N LEU A 11 21.84 14.36 -16.23
CA LEU A 11 20.48 14.16 -16.76
C LEU A 11 19.96 12.73 -16.52
N LEU A 12 20.84 11.73 -16.41
CA LEU A 12 20.45 10.33 -16.16
C LEU A 12 19.98 10.08 -14.71
N LEU A 13 20.43 10.87 -13.75
CA LEU A 13 20.04 10.73 -12.34
C LEU A 13 18.64 11.30 -12.04
N CYS A 14 18.13 12.19 -12.89
CA CYS A 14 16.77 12.74 -12.75
C CYS A 14 15.66 11.81 -13.29
N LEU A 15 16.01 10.71 -13.95
CA LEU A 15 15.05 9.75 -14.50
C LEU A 15 14.66 8.63 -13.53
N GLN A 16 15.17 8.63 -12.30
CA GLN A 16 14.64 7.78 -11.22
C GLN A 16 13.36 8.37 -10.64
N GLY A 17 12.35 8.57 -11.51
CA GLY A 17 10.99 8.64 -11.02
C GLY A 17 10.66 7.29 -10.42
N CYS A 18 10.78 7.16 -9.09
CA CYS A 18 10.22 6.06 -8.34
C CYS A 18 8.72 6.06 -8.62
N ALA A 19 8.30 5.29 -9.62
CA ALA A 19 6.91 5.20 -9.99
C ALA A 19 6.17 4.53 -8.82
N GLU A 20 5.24 5.24 -8.19
CA GLU A 20 4.34 4.64 -7.22
C GLU A 20 3.36 3.75 -7.95
N MET A 21 3.16 2.53 -7.46
CA MET A 21 2.19 1.64 -8.08
C MET A 21 0.78 2.25 -7.95
N PRO A 22 -0.03 2.29 -9.03
CA PRO A 22 -1.34 2.93 -8.97
C PRO A 22 -2.23 2.30 -7.90
N ALA A 23 -3.02 3.14 -7.23
CA ALA A 23 -4.00 2.70 -6.26
C ALA A 23 -5.06 1.78 -6.92
N TYR A 24 -5.49 0.75 -6.21
CA TYR A 24 -6.69 0.02 -6.58
C TYR A 24 -7.91 0.92 -6.39
N SER A 25 -8.91 0.82 -7.28
CA SER A 25 -10.18 1.53 -7.11
C SER A 25 -11.35 0.70 -7.60
N ASN A 26 -12.43 0.69 -6.82
CA ASN A 26 -13.73 0.16 -7.26
C ASN A 26 -14.73 1.28 -7.63
N VAL A 27 -14.25 2.52 -7.70
CA VAL A 27 -15.00 3.70 -8.16
C VAL A 27 -15.03 3.70 -9.70
N LYS A 28 -16.16 4.12 -10.30
CA LYS A 28 -16.29 4.20 -11.76
C LYS A 28 -15.30 5.23 -12.33
N SER A 29 -14.54 4.81 -13.35
CA SER A 29 -13.64 5.70 -14.08
C SER A 29 -14.46 6.80 -14.78
N GLY A 30 -14.30 8.06 -14.37
CA GLY A 30 -14.99 9.21 -14.95
C GLY A 30 -15.57 10.21 -13.95
N GLU A 31 -15.67 9.85 -12.67
CA GLU A 31 -16.02 10.81 -11.62
C GLU A 31 -14.76 11.54 -11.13
N PRO A 32 -14.77 12.88 -11.01
CA PRO A 32 -13.66 13.61 -10.39
C PRO A 32 -13.41 13.02 -8.99
N SER A 33 -12.13 12.71 -8.71
CA SER A 33 -11.66 11.95 -7.54
C SER A 33 -11.77 12.75 -6.24
N ASP A 34 -12.99 13.10 -5.86
CA ASP A 34 -13.30 13.65 -4.54
C ASP A 34 -13.22 12.51 -3.51
N GLU A 35 -12.03 12.31 -2.96
CA GLU A 35 -11.74 11.25 -1.98
C GLU A 35 -12.58 11.39 -0.70
N SER A 36 -13.16 12.56 -0.43
CA SER A 36 -14.05 12.78 0.71
C SER A 36 -15.35 11.95 0.65
N ARG A 37 -15.68 11.39 -0.52
CA ARG A 37 -16.85 10.52 -0.71
C ARG A 37 -16.53 9.04 -0.56
N TYR A 38 -15.25 8.71 -0.48
CA TYR A 38 -14.74 7.35 -0.55
C TYR A 38 -14.03 6.97 0.74
N THR A 39 -13.90 5.68 0.96
CA THR A 39 -13.00 5.13 1.97
C THR A 39 -11.64 4.90 1.32
N VAL A 40 -10.60 5.51 1.86
CA VAL A 40 -9.22 5.30 1.41
C VAL A 40 -8.54 4.35 2.37
N ILE A 41 -7.91 3.30 1.84
CA ILE A 41 -7.03 2.42 2.61
C ILE A 41 -5.62 2.61 2.10
N GLU A 42 -4.69 2.81 3.01
CA GLU A 42 -3.27 2.85 2.72
C GLU A 42 -2.54 1.89 3.64
N THR A 43 -1.52 1.22 3.12
CA THR A 43 -0.58 0.51 3.99
C THR A 43 0.35 1.52 4.63
N ASP A 44 0.82 1.24 5.85
CA ASP A 44 1.74 2.11 6.57
C ASP A 44 3.04 2.39 5.79
N THR A 45 3.46 1.42 4.98
CA THR A 45 4.54 1.55 3.98
C THR A 45 4.31 2.71 3.00
N TYR A 46 3.05 2.99 2.66
CA TYR A 46 2.64 4.08 1.78
C TYR A 46 2.30 5.37 2.56
N ALA A 47 1.59 5.24 3.67
CA ALA A 47 1.01 6.36 4.43
C ALA A 47 2.08 7.31 5.03
N GLY A 48 3.31 6.85 5.25
CA GLY A 48 4.37 7.66 5.85
C GLY A 48 5.63 7.89 4.99
N ARG A 49 5.91 7.03 3.98
CA ARG A 49 7.22 6.92 3.32
C ARG A 49 8.44 7.24 4.24
N PRO A 50 8.50 6.84 5.53
CA PRO A 50 9.72 7.06 6.28
C PRO A 50 10.78 6.20 5.58
N GLN A 51 12.02 6.67 5.53
CA GLN A 51 13.10 5.91 4.92
C GLN A 51 13.42 4.71 5.82
N ARG A 52 12.57 3.67 5.75
CA ARG A 52 12.60 2.52 6.65
C ARG A 52 13.90 1.75 6.45
N SER A 53 14.66 1.64 7.53
CA SER A 53 15.84 0.81 7.56
C SER A 53 15.44 -0.65 7.74
N TRP A 54 16.27 -1.59 7.29
CA TRP A 54 16.06 -3.01 7.56
C TRP A 54 16.00 -3.32 9.08
N GLY A 55 16.55 -2.43 9.92
CA GLY A 55 16.56 -2.56 11.38
C GLY A 55 15.28 -2.07 12.09
N ASP A 56 14.35 -1.42 11.38
CA ASP A 56 13.17 -0.80 12.01
C ASP A 56 12.11 -1.84 12.41
N GLY A 57 12.23 -3.07 11.92
CA GLY A 57 11.32 -4.15 12.33
C GLY A 57 9.86 -3.93 11.90
N GLU A 58 9.63 -3.24 10.79
CA GLU A 58 8.30 -3.02 10.22
C GLU A 58 8.26 -3.63 8.81
N PRO A 59 7.61 -4.79 8.61
CA PRO A 59 7.53 -5.36 7.27
C PRO A 59 6.61 -4.54 6.38
N ASN A 60 6.85 -4.66 5.08
CA ASN A 60 5.96 -4.07 4.10
C ASN A 60 4.65 -4.86 4.05
N LEU A 61 3.54 -4.13 4.02
CA LEU A 61 2.23 -4.68 3.75
C LEU A 61 1.86 -4.42 2.29
N ASN A 62 1.26 -5.43 1.68
CA ASN A 62 0.78 -5.39 0.31
C ASN A 62 -0.71 -5.77 0.30
N ILE A 63 -1.56 -4.98 -0.35
CA ILE A 63 -2.97 -5.33 -0.50
C ILE A 63 -3.09 -6.30 -1.68
N ILE A 64 -3.55 -7.54 -1.43
CA ILE A 64 -3.62 -8.59 -2.47
C ILE A 64 -5.05 -9.00 -2.82
N ARG A 65 -6.01 -8.83 -1.91
CA ARG A 65 -7.44 -9.05 -2.20
C ARG A 65 -8.34 -8.04 -1.49
N ILE A 66 -9.45 -7.68 -2.13
CA ILE A 66 -10.58 -6.93 -1.55
C ILE A 66 -11.87 -7.63 -1.95
N ASN A 67 -12.69 -8.02 -0.97
CA ASN A 67 -13.90 -8.84 -1.13
C ASN A 67 -13.65 -10.06 -2.01
N ASP A 68 -12.60 -10.84 -1.66
CA ASP A 68 -12.11 -12.04 -2.37
C ASP A 68 -11.63 -11.83 -3.81
N LYS A 69 -11.74 -10.61 -4.35
CA LYS A 69 -11.20 -10.25 -5.66
C LYS A 69 -9.74 -9.92 -5.50
N LYS A 70 -8.89 -10.60 -6.27
CA LYS A 70 -7.48 -10.24 -6.39
C LYS A 70 -7.35 -8.79 -6.82
N VAL A 71 -6.64 -7.98 -6.03
CA VAL A 71 -6.28 -6.62 -6.37
C VAL A 71 -4.80 -6.59 -6.69
N GLY A 72 -4.43 -5.92 -7.78
CA GLY A 72 -3.10 -6.09 -8.38
C GLY A 72 -3.09 -7.21 -9.42
N ASN A 73 -2.97 -6.81 -10.68
CA ASN A 73 -2.71 -7.67 -11.83
C ASN A 73 -2.30 -6.77 -13.01
N ILE A 74 -1.23 -5.99 -12.86
CA ILE A 74 -0.65 -5.32 -14.03
C ILE A 74 0.06 -6.44 -14.82
N PRO A 75 -0.31 -6.70 -16.09
CA PRO A 75 0.22 -7.83 -16.88
C PRO A 75 1.73 -7.73 -17.20
N PHE A 76 2.36 -6.65 -16.79
CA PHE A 76 3.80 -6.46 -16.81
C PHE A 76 4.15 -5.84 -15.47
N SER A 77 4.87 -6.58 -14.63
CA SER A 77 5.88 -6.01 -13.74
C SER A 77 6.81 -5.17 -14.62
N THR A 78 6.39 -3.95 -14.97
CA THR A 78 7.28 -3.02 -15.64
C THR A 78 8.39 -2.76 -14.65
N TYR A 79 9.63 -2.84 -15.11
CA TYR A 79 10.91 -2.71 -14.39
C TYR A 79 11.01 -1.53 -13.38
N TYR A 80 9.98 -0.70 -13.29
CA TYR A 80 9.88 0.52 -12.49
C TYR A 80 9.16 0.34 -11.14
N TYR A 81 8.37 -0.72 -10.95
CA TYR A 81 7.63 -0.94 -9.69
C TYR A 81 8.29 -2.03 -8.84
N LYS A 82 8.63 -1.70 -7.59
CA LYS A 82 9.35 -2.60 -6.68
C LYS A 82 8.46 -3.68 -6.05
N ASN A 83 7.13 -3.51 -6.10
CA ASN A 83 6.13 -4.42 -5.53
C ASN A 83 4.98 -4.60 -6.54
N ASP A 84 4.50 -5.84 -6.72
CA ASP A 84 3.42 -6.20 -7.67
C ASP A 84 1.99 -5.94 -7.13
N SER A 85 1.87 -5.47 -5.89
CA SER A 85 0.59 -5.36 -5.16
C SER A 85 0.33 -3.95 -4.62
N PRO A 86 -0.88 -3.40 -4.80
CA PRO A 86 -1.16 -2.01 -4.48
C PRO A 86 -1.01 -1.78 -2.98
N GLN A 87 -0.45 -0.62 -2.64
CA GLN A 87 -0.30 -0.19 -1.25
C GLN A 87 -1.38 0.81 -0.84
N ARG A 88 -2.29 1.13 -1.76
CA ARG A 88 -3.40 2.05 -1.61
C ARG A 88 -4.64 1.53 -2.34
N ALA A 89 -5.81 1.68 -1.73
CA ALA A 89 -7.10 1.37 -2.32
C ALA A 89 -8.12 2.49 -2.05
N VAL A 90 -8.85 2.91 -3.08
CA VAL A 90 -9.97 3.86 -2.98
C VAL A 90 -11.27 3.09 -3.19
N LEU A 91 -12.11 3.07 -2.16
CA LEU A 91 -13.29 2.23 -2.09
C LEU A 91 -14.56 3.06 -1.91
N ILE A 92 -15.65 2.62 -2.53
CA ILE A 92 -16.99 3.09 -2.17
C ILE A 92 -17.25 2.74 -0.69
N PRO A 93 -17.87 3.62 0.12
CA PRO A 93 -18.20 3.30 1.51
C PRO A 93 -19.02 2.01 1.63
N GLY A 94 -18.74 1.21 2.66
CA GLY A 94 -19.40 -0.07 2.88
C GLY A 94 -18.53 -1.09 3.61
N LYS A 95 -19.03 -2.32 3.67
CA LYS A 95 -18.37 -3.44 4.35
C LYS A 95 -17.38 -4.15 3.42
N TYR A 96 -16.19 -4.42 3.93
CA TYR A 96 -15.12 -5.05 3.15
C TYR A 96 -14.37 -6.11 3.93
N THR A 97 -13.88 -7.11 3.20
CA THR A 97 -12.79 -7.99 3.62
C THR A 97 -11.56 -7.63 2.81
N ILE A 98 -10.43 -7.40 3.47
CA ILE A 98 -9.14 -7.12 2.86
C ILE A 98 -8.16 -8.22 3.24
N GLN A 99 -7.40 -8.70 2.27
CA GLN A 99 -6.28 -9.60 2.50
C GLN A 99 -4.97 -8.85 2.25
N LEU A 100 -4.13 -8.84 3.28
CA LEU A 100 -2.80 -8.25 3.25
C LEU A 100 -1.74 -9.34 3.21
N GLU A 101 -0.73 -9.16 2.38
CA GLU A 101 0.48 -9.98 2.34
C GLU A 101 1.62 -9.26 3.07
N TYR A 102 2.40 -10.02 3.82
CA TYR A 102 3.64 -9.54 4.44
C TYR A 102 4.75 -10.58 4.36
N ASN A 103 5.97 -10.09 4.20
CA ASN A 103 7.16 -10.92 4.10
C ASN A 103 7.81 -11.12 5.48
N LEU A 104 8.08 -12.37 5.80
CA LEU A 104 8.98 -12.81 6.86
C LEU A 104 10.32 -13.24 6.24
N PRO A 105 11.41 -13.40 7.01
CA PRO A 105 12.73 -13.72 6.47
C PRO A 105 12.81 -14.98 5.57
N LEU A 106 11.90 -15.95 5.73
CA LEU A 106 11.94 -17.23 5.01
C LEU A 106 10.68 -17.55 4.19
N HIS A 107 9.59 -16.78 4.36
CA HIS A 107 8.31 -17.03 3.71
C HIS A 107 7.42 -15.78 3.81
N PHE A 108 6.30 -15.76 3.11
CA PHE A 108 5.25 -14.76 3.28
C PHE A 108 4.06 -15.36 4.02
N LEU A 109 3.28 -14.50 4.66
CA LEU A 109 2.02 -14.85 5.30
C LEU A 109 0.94 -13.85 4.91
N PHE A 110 -0.30 -14.22 5.20
CA PHE A 110 -1.48 -13.41 4.90
C PHE A 110 -2.19 -12.95 6.17
N ALA A 111 -2.85 -11.81 6.05
CA ALA A 111 -3.71 -11.25 7.08
C ALA A 111 -5.05 -10.84 6.47
N ASP A 112 -6.08 -11.59 6.82
CA ASP A 112 -7.46 -11.28 6.45
C ASP A 112 -8.10 -10.40 7.54
N LEU A 113 -8.60 -9.24 7.14
CA LEU A 113 -9.28 -8.30 8.02
C LEU A 113 -10.63 -7.90 7.43
N GLU A 114 -11.63 -7.74 8.29
CA GLU A 114 -12.95 -7.19 7.94
C GLU A 114 -13.09 -5.81 8.59
N PHE A 115 -13.63 -4.85 7.84
CA PHE A 115 -13.90 -3.51 8.33
C PHE A 115 -15.10 -2.89 7.62
N GLU A 116 -15.61 -1.80 8.19
CA GLU A 116 -16.65 -0.97 7.58
C GLU A 116 -16.08 0.41 7.26
N GLY A 117 -16.01 0.71 5.97
CA GLY A 117 -15.52 1.97 5.45
C GLY A 117 -16.60 3.04 5.38
N LYS A 118 -16.31 4.23 5.89
CA LYS A 118 -17.19 5.41 5.83
C LYS A 118 -16.72 6.39 4.74
N PRO A 119 -17.62 7.26 4.23
CA PRO A 119 -17.22 8.34 3.33
C PRO A 119 -16.19 9.25 3.99
N GLY A 120 -15.11 9.55 3.26
CA GLY A 120 -14.03 10.44 3.70
C GLY A 120 -13.12 9.82 4.76
N GLN A 121 -13.34 8.55 5.10
CA GLN A 121 -12.52 7.85 6.07
C GLN A 121 -11.23 7.38 5.42
N LYS A 122 -10.11 7.69 6.08
CA LYS A 122 -8.81 7.15 5.73
C LYS A 122 -8.43 6.09 6.75
N ILE A 123 -8.13 4.89 6.29
CA ILE A 123 -7.72 3.74 7.08
C ILE A 123 -6.27 3.41 6.75
N ILE A 124 -5.45 3.20 7.76
CA ILE A 124 -4.07 2.77 7.64
C ILE A 124 -3.97 1.31 8.07
N ALA A 125 -3.51 0.45 7.17
CA ALA A 125 -3.09 -0.90 7.51
C ALA A 125 -1.69 -0.86 8.12
N ARG A 126 -1.60 -1.20 9.40
CA ARG A 126 -0.38 -1.15 10.21
C ARG A 126 0.18 -2.55 10.45
N SER A 127 1.46 -2.63 10.73
CA SER A 127 2.12 -3.88 11.12
C SER A 127 3.23 -3.66 12.12
N GLN A 128 3.41 -4.60 13.04
CA GLN A 128 4.49 -4.58 14.03
C GLN A 128 5.03 -5.99 14.29
N TYR A 129 6.35 -6.17 14.23
CA TYR A 129 6.97 -7.41 14.69
C TYR A 129 6.80 -7.58 16.20
N VAL A 130 6.23 -8.71 16.59
CA VAL A 130 6.09 -9.11 18.01
C VAL A 130 6.94 -10.35 18.34
N GLY A 131 7.73 -10.83 17.38
CA GLY A 131 8.68 -11.91 17.59
C GLY A 131 9.36 -12.38 16.30
N LEU A 132 10.31 -13.30 16.44
CA LEU A 132 11.00 -13.95 15.32
C LEU A 132 9.94 -14.74 14.52
N ASN A 133 9.49 -14.21 13.38
CA ASN A 133 8.39 -14.73 12.54
C ASN A 133 6.97 -14.49 13.06
N ARG A 134 6.74 -13.49 13.92
CA ARG A 134 5.37 -13.11 14.34
C ARG A 134 5.12 -11.64 14.06
N LEU A 135 4.02 -11.39 13.36
CA LEU A 135 3.59 -10.05 12.98
C LEU A 135 2.16 -9.81 13.43
N GLU A 136 1.95 -8.71 14.14
CA GLU A 136 0.61 -8.16 14.32
C GLU A 136 0.27 -7.23 13.17
N VAL A 137 -0.95 -7.35 12.65
CA VAL A 137 -1.47 -6.51 11.57
C VAL A 137 -2.88 -6.09 11.94
N TRP A 138 -3.14 -4.79 11.89
CA TRP A 138 -4.43 -4.18 12.21
C TRP A 138 -4.75 -3.03 11.26
N LEU A 139 -6.01 -2.58 11.29
CA LEU A 139 -6.49 -1.42 10.55
C LEU A 139 -6.80 -0.30 11.53
N GLU A 140 -6.26 0.88 11.27
CA GLU A 140 -6.35 2.07 12.13
C GLU A 140 -7.02 3.20 11.36
N ASP A 141 -7.96 3.93 11.96
CA ASP A 141 -8.45 5.17 11.40
C ASP A 141 -7.37 6.26 11.49
N ALA A 142 -7.02 6.88 10.37
CA ALA A 142 -5.94 7.86 10.33
C ALA A 142 -6.24 9.15 11.12
N ALA A 143 -7.52 9.49 11.32
CA ALA A 143 -7.92 10.69 12.04
C ALA A 143 -8.00 10.46 13.56
N THR A 144 -8.45 9.28 14.00
CA THR A 144 -8.66 9.00 15.43
C THR A 144 -7.58 8.10 16.05
N GLY A 145 -6.84 7.35 15.25
CA GLY A 145 -5.92 6.30 15.73
C GLY A 145 -6.63 5.06 16.28
N GLU A 146 -7.95 4.95 16.12
CA GLU A 146 -8.72 3.81 16.63
C GLU A 146 -8.60 2.61 15.70
N VAL A 147 -8.61 1.40 16.29
CA VAL A 147 -8.65 0.16 15.53
C VAL A 147 -10.06 -0.04 14.95
N VAL A 148 -10.18 -0.04 13.63
CA VAL A 148 -11.48 -0.10 12.91
C VAL A 148 -11.72 -1.43 12.19
N GLY A 149 -10.78 -2.37 12.28
CA GLY A 149 -10.87 -3.68 11.66
C GLY A 149 -10.77 -4.83 12.66
N LYS A 150 -11.32 -5.98 12.29
CA LYS A 150 -11.17 -7.24 13.01
C LYS A 150 -10.46 -8.26 12.12
N ARG A 151 -9.63 -9.12 12.72
CA ARG A 151 -9.09 -10.30 12.03
C ARG A 151 -10.22 -11.28 11.74
N VAL A 152 -10.20 -11.87 10.56
CA VAL A 152 -11.05 -13.01 10.20
C VAL A 152 -10.15 -14.22 9.92
N HIS A 153 -10.62 -15.43 10.21
CA HIS A 153 -9.91 -16.71 10.03
C HIS A 153 -10.70 -17.61 9.10
#